data_AF-A0A194RQ00-F1
#
_entry.id   AF-A0A194RQ00-F1
#
_cell.length_a   1.000
_cell.length_b   1.000
_cell.length_c   1.000
_cell.angle_alpha   90.00
_cell.angle_beta   90.00
_cell.angle_gamma   90.00
#
_symmetry.space_group_name_H-M   'P 1'
#
loop_
_entity.id
_entity.type
_entity.pdbx_description
1 polymer ?
#
loop_
_entity_poly.entity_id
_entity_poly.type
_entity_poly.pdbx_seq_one_letter_code
_entity_poly.pdbx_strand_id
1 'polypeptide(L)'
;MKQVFVKCLNEGKATLRFEEPPHDLCIKSEVIQLKCFLRLLKACITGDKDSQLSNLSNLSVVSSDIAPVKMTIQSRSDIPIKGFPRTLEYLSMNDLKLCNFRRDILLLSHLLILDLSNNEIEKLPLEFGRMKNLRELYLSKNALGKNGDIDWRWLFGPQIIKTLKLLDISDNKIKFIPKAIWKLEKLVTLKLNSNELVKVPATIGRIQTLRYLDISKNQLETLPCSLIQCRLENLDLSSNNFHLVSDLRNQNNSTSNGWELYIHSLTNLASKAVLKNKLFYAPNIISWTLVQFLDDAKMCVCGNPAVNNEYIVREFDPKDYFRVVVFDYNRTVKFDCYFCSAKCYVKYC
;
A
#
# COMPACT_ATOMS: atom_id res chain seq x y z
N MET A 1 10.64 -41.71 -8.54
CA MET A 1 9.77 -41.59 -9.74
C MET A 1 9.23 -42.98 -10.03
N LYS A 2 7.91 -43.13 -10.15
CA LYS A 2 7.26 -44.44 -10.22
C LYS A 2 7.18 -44.99 -11.64
N GLN A 3 6.80 -44.15 -12.61
CA GLN A 3 6.59 -44.60 -13.98
C GLN A 3 6.72 -43.44 -14.98
N VAL A 4 7.15 -43.74 -16.20
CA VAL A 4 7.19 -42.81 -17.35
C VAL A 4 6.26 -43.34 -18.43
N PHE A 5 5.32 -42.53 -18.88
CA PHE A 5 4.43 -42.84 -20.00
C PHE A 5 4.88 -42.07 -21.24
N VAL A 6 5.21 -42.79 -22.30
CA VAL A 6 5.77 -42.26 -23.57
C VAL A 6 4.91 -42.58 -24.80
N LYS A 7 3.63 -42.95 -24.60
CA LYS A 7 2.73 -43.39 -25.69
C LYS A 7 2.59 -42.35 -26.82
N CYS A 8 2.67 -41.07 -26.49
CA CYS A 8 2.57 -39.94 -27.43
C CYS A 8 3.90 -39.19 -27.62
N LEU A 9 5.04 -39.88 -27.46
CA LEU A 9 6.36 -39.24 -27.55
C LEU A 9 6.63 -38.59 -28.91
N ASN A 10 6.14 -39.20 -29.99
CA ASN A 10 6.24 -38.65 -31.35
C ASN A 10 5.35 -37.41 -31.58
N GLU A 11 4.42 -37.11 -30.66
CA GLU A 11 3.64 -35.86 -30.63
C GLU A 11 4.24 -34.84 -29.64
N GLY A 12 5.41 -35.12 -29.07
CA GLY A 12 6.05 -34.22 -28.11
C GLY A 12 5.39 -34.26 -26.73
N LYS A 13 4.72 -35.36 -26.36
CA LYS A 13 4.05 -35.51 -25.06
C LYS A 13 4.60 -36.68 -24.26
N ALA A 14 4.85 -36.48 -22.97
CA ALA A 14 5.18 -37.53 -22.02
C ALA A 14 4.58 -37.24 -20.64
N THR A 15 4.32 -38.27 -19.85
CA THR A 15 3.82 -38.12 -18.47
C THR A 15 4.75 -38.81 -17.50
N LEU A 16 5.22 -38.10 -16.47
CA LEU A 16 5.99 -38.66 -15.37
C LEU A 16 5.08 -38.85 -14.17
N ARG A 17 5.01 -40.06 -13.61
CA ARG A 17 4.26 -40.35 -12.39
C ARG A 17 5.21 -40.39 -11.20
N PHE A 18 4.94 -39.54 -10.22
CA PHE A 18 5.69 -39.52 -8.96
C PHE A 18 4.96 -40.33 -7.88
N GLU A 19 5.73 -40.93 -6.98
CA GLU A 19 5.19 -41.72 -5.86
C GLU A 19 4.93 -40.84 -4.65
N GLU A 20 5.88 -39.95 -4.33
CA GLU A 20 5.76 -38.99 -3.22
C GLU A 20 6.28 -37.60 -3.64
N PRO A 21 5.42 -36.55 -3.62
CA PRO A 21 3.96 -36.63 -3.51
C PRO A 21 3.33 -37.31 -4.76
N PRO A 22 2.17 -37.98 -4.64
CA PRO A 22 1.54 -38.66 -5.76
C PRO A 22 0.92 -37.64 -6.72
N HIS A 23 1.62 -37.35 -7.81
CA HIS A 23 1.15 -36.48 -8.89
C HIS A 23 1.72 -36.91 -10.24
N ASP A 24 0.95 -36.63 -11.30
CA ASP A 24 1.36 -36.85 -12.68
C ASP A 24 1.82 -35.52 -13.29
N LEU A 25 3.06 -35.46 -13.79
CA LEU A 25 3.62 -34.32 -14.51
C LEU A 25 3.51 -34.57 -16.02
N CYS A 26 2.66 -33.80 -16.69
CA CYS A 26 2.54 -33.83 -18.15
C CYS A 26 3.55 -32.85 -18.78
N ILE A 27 4.44 -33.38 -19.62
CA ILE A 27 5.44 -32.61 -20.36
C ILE A 27 4.98 -32.51 -21.81
N LYS A 28 4.95 -31.27 -22.33
CA LYS A 28 4.74 -31.00 -23.76
C LYS A 28 5.94 -30.19 -24.27
N SER A 29 6.68 -30.74 -25.22
CA SER A 29 7.88 -30.13 -25.81
C SER A 29 8.04 -30.59 -27.26
N GLU A 30 8.99 -30.02 -27.99
CA GLU A 30 9.40 -30.52 -29.29
C GLU A 30 9.88 -31.98 -29.18
N VAL A 31 9.56 -32.81 -30.19
CA VAL A 31 9.79 -34.26 -30.16
C VAL A 31 11.25 -34.62 -29.90
N ILE A 32 12.19 -33.90 -30.51
CA ILE A 32 13.62 -34.17 -30.40
C ILE A 32 14.12 -33.83 -28.98
N GLN A 33 13.73 -32.66 -28.46
CA GLN A 33 14.11 -32.23 -27.11
C GLN A 33 13.53 -33.14 -26.03
N LEU A 34 12.28 -33.56 -26.19
CA LEU A 34 11.63 -34.49 -25.26
C LEU A 34 12.34 -35.85 -25.25
N LYS A 35 12.75 -36.36 -26.42
CA LYS A 35 13.55 -37.60 -26.53
C LYS A 35 14.91 -37.46 -25.83
N CYS A 36 15.58 -36.32 -25.98
CA CYS A 36 16.86 -36.05 -25.30
C CYS A 36 16.68 -35.94 -23.77
N PHE A 37 15.67 -35.19 -23.31
CA PHE A 37 15.35 -35.06 -21.88
C PHE A 37 15.06 -36.42 -21.25
N LEU A 38 14.26 -37.27 -21.89
CA LEU A 38 13.93 -38.60 -21.35
C LEU A 38 15.14 -39.54 -21.31
N ARG A 39 16.09 -39.42 -22.25
CA ARG A 39 17.36 -40.16 -22.22
C ARG A 39 18.22 -39.72 -21.04
N LEU A 40 18.36 -38.41 -20.82
CA LEU A 40 19.08 -37.85 -19.67
C LEU A 40 18.43 -38.29 -18.35
N LEU A 41 17.10 -38.13 -18.24
CA LEU A 41 16.35 -38.54 -17.06
C LEU A 41 16.56 -40.03 -16.75
N LYS A 42 16.53 -40.88 -17.78
CA LYS A 42 16.82 -42.32 -17.63
C LYS A 42 18.24 -42.55 -17.11
N ALA A 43 19.25 -41.90 -17.69
CA ALA A 43 20.65 -42.03 -17.25
C ALA A 43 20.84 -41.58 -15.78
N CYS A 44 20.21 -40.47 -15.37
CA CYS A 44 20.24 -40.00 -13.99
C CYS A 44 19.58 -40.98 -13.00
N ILE A 45 18.52 -41.68 -13.42
CA ILE A 45 17.83 -42.65 -12.58
C ILE A 45 18.60 -43.98 -12.50
N THR A 46 19.20 -44.42 -13.60
CA THR A 46 19.94 -45.69 -13.65
C THR A 46 21.39 -45.57 -13.17
N GLY A 47 21.85 -44.35 -12.86
CA GLY A 47 23.22 -44.09 -12.40
C GLY A 47 24.29 -44.31 -13.47
N ASP A 48 23.91 -44.24 -14.74
CA ASP A 48 24.79 -44.57 -15.87
C ASP A 48 25.70 -43.36 -16.20
N LYS A 49 27.00 -43.49 -15.90
CA LYS A 49 27.98 -42.40 -15.99
C LYS A 49 28.58 -42.20 -17.39
N ASP A 50 28.35 -43.15 -18.32
CA ASP A 50 29.01 -43.16 -19.65
C ASP A 50 28.11 -42.71 -20.81
N SER A 51 26.99 -42.04 -20.52
CA SER A 51 26.16 -41.49 -21.59
C SER A 51 26.81 -40.24 -22.19
N GLN A 52 27.44 -40.39 -23.36
CA GLN A 52 27.84 -39.27 -24.22
C GLN A 52 26.59 -38.44 -24.56
N LEU A 53 26.34 -37.40 -23.76
CA LEU A 53 25.35 -36.38 -24.02
C LEU A 53 25.85 -35.57 -25.22
N SER A 54 25.50 -36.05 -26.42
CA SER A 54 25.67 -35.29 -27.65
C SER A 54 25.19 -33.85 -27.42
N ASN A 55 26.04 -32.89 -27.80
CA ASN A 55 25.83 -31.46 -27.62
C ASN A 55 24.36 -31.13 -27.87
N LEU A 56 23.68 -30.67 -26.81
CA LEU A 56 22.38 -30.04 -26.92
C LEU A 56 22.49 -29.06 -28.09
N SER A 57 21.73 -29.31 -29.14
CA SER A 57 21.71 -28.45 -30.31
C SER A 57 21.48 -27.02 -29.82
N ASN A 58 22.48 -26.16 -29.97
CA ASN A 58 22.35 -24.71 -29.88
C ASN A 58 21.45 -24.27 -31.04
N LEU A 59 20.16 -24.59 -30.94
CA LEU A 59 19.14 -23.94 -31.74
C LEU A 59 19.10 -22.51 -31.22
N SER A 60 19.60 -21.59 -32.05
CA SER A 60 19.23 -20.19 -31.98
C SER A 60 17.71 -20.15 -31.84
N VAL A 61 17.24 -19.73 -30.68
CA VAL A 61 15.81 -19.52 -30.42
C VAL A 61 15.37 -18.49 -31.45
N VAL A 62 14.77 -18.95 -32.54
CA VAL A 62 14.14 -18.08 -33.53
C VAL A 62 12.94 -17.46 -32.81
N SER A 63 13.15 -16.20 -32.39
CA SER A 63 12.25 -15.31 -31.66
C SER A 63 11.45 -15.98 -30.54
N SER A 64 12.01 -15.99 -29.33
CA SER A 64 11.15 -16.02 -28.14
C SER A 64 10.28 -14.77 -28.22
N ASP A 65 8.97 -14.94 -28.40
CA ASP A 65 8.01 -13.89 -28.11
C ASP A 65 8.36 -13.34 -26.73
N ILE A 66 8.96 -12.14 -26.70
CA ILE A 66 9.35 -11.50 -25.45
C ILE A 66 8.05 -11.30 -24.69
N ALA A 67 7.87 -12.05 -23.61
CA ALA A 67 6.65 -11.99 -22.83
C ALA A 67 6.39 -10.54 -22.42
N PRO A 68 5.14 -10.06 -22.53
CA PRO A 68 4.85 -8.64 -22.44
C PRO A 68 5.24 -8.10 -21.06
N VAL A 69 5.74 -6.87 -21.05
CA VAL A 69 6.07 -6.11 -19.82
C VAL A 69 4.89 -5.21 -19.42
N LYS A 70 4.04 -4.86 -20.37
CA LYS A 70 2.81 -4.07 -20.18
C LYS A 70 1.60 -4.84 -20.69
N MET A 71 0.54 -4.87 -19.88
CA MET A 71 -0.74 -5.47 -20.27
C MET A 71 -1.90 -4.59 -19.81
N THR A 72 -2.85 -4.38 -20.70
CA THR A 72 -4.11 -3.67 -20.42
C THR A 72 -5.26 -4.57 -20.84
N ILE A 73 -6.18 -4.82 -19.93
CA ILE A 73 -7.36 -5.66 -20.14
C ILE A 73 -8.56 -4.74 -20.27
N GLN A 74 -9.22 -4.81 -21.42
CA GLN A 74 -10.39 -3.99 -21.74
C GLN A 74 -11.70 -4.76 -21.54
N SER A 75 -11.67 -6.09 -21.69
CA SER A 75 -12.82 -6.96 -21.45
C SER A 75 -12.44 -8.13 -20.54
N ARG A 76 -13.43 -8.65 -19.81
CA ARG A 76 -13.24 -9.85 -18.96
C ARG A 76 -12.84 -11.09 -19.76
N SER A 77 -13.17 -11.13 -21.05
CA SER A 77 -12.73 -12.19 -21.98
C SER A 77 -11.21 -12.20 -22.18
N ASP A 78 -10.55 -11.06 -22.00
CA ASP A 78 -9.13 -10.90 -22.32
C ASP A 78 -8.25 -11.28 -21.13
N ILE A 79 -8.86 -11.58 -19.97
CA ILE A 79 -8.17 -12.02 -18.77
C ILE A 79 -7.53 -13.40 -19.05
N PRO A 80 -6.19 -13.53 -18.96
CA PRO A 80 -5.52 -14.79 -19.25
C PRO A 80 -5.99 -15.94 -18.34
N ILE A 81 -6.53 -17.00 -18.95
CA ILE A 81 -6.99 -18.20 -18.23
C ILE A 81 -5.81 -18.93 -17.56
N LYS A 82 -4.65 -18.94 -18.22
CA LYS A 82 -3.41 -19.59 -17.74
C LYS A 82 -2.61 -18.73 -16.75
N GLY A 83 -3.16 -17.60 -16.33
CA GLY A 83 -2.50 -16.62 -15.46
C GLY A 83 -1.66 -15.60 -16.23
N PHE A 84 -1.27 -14.56 -15.51
CA PHE A 84 -0.55 -13.42 -16.06
C PHE A 84 0.93 -13.72 -16.35
N PRO A 85 1.52 -13.14 -17.41
CA PRO A 85 2.95 -13.22 -17.66
C PRO A 85 3.78 -12.65 -16.49
N ARG A 86 4.77 -13.40 -16.01
CA ARG A 86 5.60 -12.99 -14.85
C ARG A 86 6.59 -11.85 -15.14
N THR A 87 6.72 -11.48 -16.41
CA THR A 87 7.51 -10.34 -16.91
C THR A 87 6.79 -9.00 -16.75
N LEU A 88 5.51 -8.99 -16.38
CA LEU A 88 4.75 -7.76 -16.29
C LEU A 88 5.31 -6.81 -15.23
N GLU A 89 5.55 -5.58 -15.66
CA GLU A 89 5.84 -4.41 -14.83
C GLU A 89 4.62 -3.48 -14.74
N TYR A 90 3.73 -3.51 -15.74
CA TYR A 90 2.48 -2.75 -15.76
C TYR A 90 1.29 -3.66 -16.06
N LEU A 91 0.27 -3.59 -15.21
CA LEU A 91 -1.02 -4.25 -15.43
C LEU A 91 -2.15 -3.25 -15.18
N SER A 92 -3.02 -3.07 -16.16
CA SER A 92 -4.27 -2.29 -16.03
C SER A 92 -5.48 -3.17 -16.34
N MET A 93 -6.47 -3.14 -15.47
CA MET A 93 -7.70 -3.92 -15.55
C MET A 93 -8.89 -3.06 -15.14
N ASN A 94 -9.17 -2.02 -15.94
CA ASN A 94 -10.16 -1.01 -15.60
C ASN A 94 -11.52 -1.32 -16.21
N ASP A 95 -12.60 -0.87 -15.56
CA ASP A 95 -13.97 -0.96 -16.10
C ASP A 95 -14.48 -2.41 -16.32
N LEU A 96 -14.01 -3.36 -15.49
CA LEU A 96 -14.30 -4.79 -15.63
C LEU A 96 -15.36 -5.30 -14.64
N LYS A 97 -15.94 -4.42 -13.82
CA LYS A 97 -16.90 -4.76 -12.75
C LYS A 97 -16.37 -5.84 -11.80
N LEU A 98 -15.07 -5.79 -11.51
CA LEU A 98 -14.44 -6.77 -10.62
C LEU A 98 -14.81 -6.45 -9.17
N CYS A 99 -15.52 -7.36 -8.51
CA CYS A 99 -15.80 -7.21 -7.07
C CYS A 99 -14.63 -7.68 -6.19
N ASN A 100 -13.71 -8.48 -6.76
CA ASN A 100 -12.61 -9.11 -6.03
C ASN A 100 -11.29 -9.00 -6.79
N PHE A 101 -10.21 -8.90 -6.01
CA PHE A 101 -8.85 -8.97 -6.51
C PHE A 101 -8.44 -10.41 -6.87
N ARG A 102 -7.83 -10.60 -8.05
CA ARG A 102 -7.31 -11.92 -8.45
C ARG A 102 -5.97 -12.20 -7.79
N ARG A 103 -5.87 -13.34 -7.11
CA ARG A 103 -4.67 -13.71 -6.33
C ARG A 103 -3.45 -14.08 -7.17
N ASP A 104 -3.61 -14.41 -8.44
CA ASP A 104 -2.49 -14.69 -9.34
C ASP A 104 -1.63 -13.44 -9.63
N ILE A 105 -2.21 -12.24 -9.50
CA ILE A 105 -1.46 -10.97 -9.56
C ILE A 105 -0.40 -10.88 -8.46
N LEU A 106 -0.60 -11.55 -7.30
CA LEU A 106 0.39 -11.60 -6.22
C LEU A 106 1.70 -12.32 -6.62
N LEU A 107 1.66 -13.12 -7.69
CA LEU A 107 2.81 -13.86 -8.21
C LEU A 107 3.69 -12.99 -9.13
N LEU A 108 3.24 -11.78 -9.49
CA LEU A 108 3.95 -10.88 -10.39
C LEU A 108 5.05 -10.13 -9.64
N SER A 109 6.24 -10.75 -9.56
CA SER A 109 7.36 -10.20 -8.81
C SER A 109 7.96 -8.92 -9.41
N HIS A 110 7.75 -8.64 -10.69
CA HIS A 110 8.28 -7.47 -11.38
C HIS A 110 7.27 -6.31 -11.46
N LEU A 111 6.03 -6.51 -10.98
CA LEU A 111 4.97 -5.52 -11.14
C LEU A 111 5.31 -4.23 -10.40
N LEU A 112 5.39 -3.14 -11.15
CA LEU A 112 5.67 -1.78 -10.67
C LEU A 112 4.38 -0.97 -10.57
N ILE A 113 3.48 -1.13 -11.54
CA ILE A 113 2.25 -0.36 -11.65
C ILE A 113 1.08 -1.32 -11.80
N LEU A 114 0.09 -1.14 -10.91
CA LEU A 114 -1.17 -1.87 -10.95
C LEU A 114 -2.31 -0.87 -10.95
N ASP A 115 -3.10 -0.90 -12.00
CA ASP A 115 -4.32 -0.12 -12.13
C ASP A 115 -5.54 -1.04 -12.17
N LEU A 116 -6.40 -0.88 -11.17
CA LEU A 116 -7.65 -1.59 -10.99
C LEU A 116 -8.81 -0.59 -10.86
N SER A 117 -8.65 0.61 -11.41
CA SER A 117 -9.64 1.69 -11.31
C SER A 117 -10.96 1.32 -12.00
N ASN A 118 -12.04 2.01 -11.62
CA ASN A 118 -13.38 1.77 -12.17
C ASN A 118 -13.85 0.31 -12.06
N ASN A 119 -13.78 -0.26 -10.87
CA ASN A 119 -14.29 -1.61 -10.59
C ASN A 119 -15.22 -1.57 -9.37
N GLU A 120 -15.52 -2.73 -8.80
CA GLU A 120 -16.38 -2.87 -7.63
C GLU A 120 -15.62 -3.50 -6.47
N ILE A 121 -14.29 -3.33 -6.42
CA ILE A 121 -13.43 -4.02 -5.45
C ILE A 121 -13.76 -3.51 -4.05
N GLU A 122 -14.22 -4.41 -3.20
CA GLU A 122 -14.58 -4.08 -1.81
C GLU A 122 -13.42 -4.28 -0.84
N LYS A 123 -12.47 -5.17 -1.16
CA LYS A 123 -11.32 -5.46 -0.30
C LYS A 123 -10.14 -6.02 -1.06
N LEU A 124 -8.95 -5.79 -0.51
CA LEU A 124 -7.71 -6.43 -0.90
C LEU A 124 -7.29 -7.47 0.16
N PRO A 125 -6.72 -8.62 -0.26
CA PRO A 125 -6.25 -9.63 0.67
C PRO A 125 -4.97 -9.18 1.39
N LEU A 126 -4.74 -9.65 2.63
CA LEU A 126 -3.55 -9.34 3.42
C LEU A 126 -2.24 -9.60 2.67
N GLU A 127 -2.22 -10.67 1.85
CA GLU A 127 -1.09 -11.10 1.06
C GLU A 127 -0.64 -10.06 0.02
N PHE A 128 -1.51 -9.11 -0.34
CA PHE A 128 -1.15 -7.99 -1.22
C PHE A 128 0.04 -7.19 -0.67
N GLY A 129 0.17 -7.10 0.65
CA GLY A 129 1.31 -6.49 1.34
C GLY A 129 2.68 -7.14 1.05
N ARG A 130 2.71 -8.30 0.36
CA ARG A 130 3.93 -9.02 -0.02
C ARG A 130 4.45 -8.66 -1.41
N MET A 131 3.73 -7.84 -2.19
CA MET A 131 4.17 -7.43 -3.52
C MET A 131 5.47 -6.63 -3.43
N LYS A 132 6.53 -7.17 -4.05
CA LYS A 132 7.92 -6.76 -3.78
C LYS A 132 8.30 -5.42 -4.37
N ASN A 133 7.78 -5.09 -5.55
CA ASN A 133 8.27 -3.99 -6.37
C ASN A 133 7.18 -2.97 -6.72
N LEU A 134 5.97 -3.12 -6.18
CA LEU A 134 4.85 -2.24 -6.53
C LEU A 134 5.14 -0.81 -6.06
N ARG A 135 5.08 0.13 -7.00
CA ARG A 135 5.36 1.55 -6.82
C ARG A 135 4.09 2.38 -6.93
N GLU A 136 3.19 2.01 -7.84
CA GLU A 136 1.97 2.75 -8.09
C GLU A 136 0.77 1.82 -8.04
N LEU A 137 -0.21 2.20 -7.23
CA LEU A 137 -1.45 1.47 -7.08
C LEU A 137 -2.61 2.42 -7.31
N TYR A 138 -3.39 2.13 -8.35
CA TYR A 138 -4.61 2.85 -8.68
C TYR A 138 -5.81 1.96 -8.40
N LEU A 139 -6.65 2.43 -7.50
CA LEU A 139 -7.89 1.81 -7.04
C LEU A 139 -9.04 2.81 -7.11
N SER A 140 -8.90 3.89 -7.89
CA SER A 140 -9.92 4.93 -7.99
C SER A 140 -11.26 4.33 -8.44
N LYS A 141 -12.40 4.88 -7.99
CA LYS A 141 -13.74 4.41 -8.39
C LYS A 141 -13.94 2.91 -8.13
N ASN A 142 -13.82 2.53 -6.86
CA ASN A 142 -14.07 1.17 -6.37
C ASN A 142 -15.03 1.22 -5.17
N ALA A 143 -15.16 0.13 -4.43
CA ALA A 143 -16.12 -0.02 -3.34
C ALA A 143 -15.45 -0.30 -1.99
N LEU A 144 -14.19 0.12 -1.78
CA LEU A 144 -13.42 -0.26 -0.59
C LEU A 144 -14.11 0.14 0.72
N GLY A 145 -14.76 1.30 0.79
CA GLY A 145 -15.45 1.81 1.97
C GLY A 145 -16.95 1.47 2.03
N LYS A 146 -17.50 0.77 1.04
CA LYS A 146 -18.94 0.50 0.92
C LYS A 146 -19.54 -0.20 2.15
N ASN A 147 -18.78 -1.10 2.78
CA ASN A 147 -19.23 -1.87 3.94
C ASN A 147 -18.87 -1.21 5.28
N GLY A 148 -18.31 0.01 5.27
CA GLY A 148 -17.96 0.78 6.46
C GLY A 148 -16.66 0.36 7.14
N ASP A 149 -16.41 -0.94 7.33
CA ASP A 149 -15.14 -1.45 7.86
C ASP A 149 -14.19 -1.86 6.73
N ILE A 150 -12.96 -1.34 6.78
CA ILE A 150 -11.94 -1.54 5.75
C ILE A 150 -10.74 -2.22 6.40
N ASP A 151 -10.40 -3.41 5.92
CA ASP A 151 -9.16 -4.08 6.33
C ASP A 151 -7.96 -3.44 5.65
N TRP A 152 -7.25 -2.58 6.39
CA TRP A 152 -6.05 -1.90 5.91
C TRP A 152 -4.76 -2.70 6.06
N ARG A 153 -4.80 -3.92 6.62
CA ARG A 153 -3.56 -4.66 6.94
C ARG A 153 -2.70 -4.96 5.72
N TRP A 154 -3.31 -5.07 4.53
CA TRP A 154 -2.58 -5.24 3.27
C TRP A 154 -1.64 -4.08 2.95
N LEU A 155 -1.98 -2.85 3.38
CA LEU A 155 -1.20 -1.65 3.12
C LEU A 155 0.08 -1.60 3.97
N PHE A 156 0.12 -2.37 5.06
CA PHE A 156 1.23 -2.40 6.02
C PHE A 156 2.09 -3.65 5.91
N GLY A 157 1.97 -4.40 4.81
CA GLY A 157 2.86 -5.52 4.55
C GLY A 157 4.31 -5.08 4.35
N PRO A 158 5.28 -5.95 4.68
CA PRO A 158 6.69 -5.59 4.83
C PRO A 158 7.38 -5.07 3.56
N GLN A 159 6.81 -5.36 2.38
CA GLN A 159 7.34 -4.93 1.09
C GLN A 159 6.69 -3.61 0.64
N ILE A 160 5.35 -3.56 0.63
CA ILE A 160 4.58 -2.38 0.20
C ILE A 160 5.01 -1.10 0.92
N ILE A 161 5.23 -1.18 2.24
CA ILE A 161 5.67 -0.02 3.05
C ILE A 161 6.99 0.63 2.57
N LYS A 162 7.85 -0.15 1.90
CA LYS A 162 9.16 0.27 1.41
C LYS A 162 9.17 0.67 -0.06
N THR A 163 8.13 0.34 -0.83
CA THR A 163 8.14 0.48 -2.29
C THR A 163 7.09 1.43 -2.84
N LEU A 164 5.92 1.52 -2.18
CA LEU A 164 4.79 2.29 -2.70
C LEU A 164 5.08 3.80 -2.69
N LYS A 165 4.93 4.43 -3.85
CA LYS A 165 5.16 5.85 -4.11
C LYS A 165 3.87 6.59 -4.43
N LEU A 166 2.92 5.94 -5.09
CA LEU A 166 1.63 6.51 -5.42
C LEU A 166 0.52 5.55 -4.98
N LEU A 167 -0.43 6.11 -4.22
CA LEU A 167 -1.67 5.43 -3.87
C LEU A 167 -2.85 6.31 -4.28
N ASP A 168 -3.66 5.82 -5.21
CA ASP A 168 -4.92 6.44 -5.60
C ASP A 168 -6.07 5.54 -5.13
N ILE A 169 -6.79 6.01 -4.10
CA ILE A 169 -7.99 5.38 -3.54
C ILE A 169 -9.14 6.40 -3.53
N SER A 170 -9.15 7.30 -4.51
CA SER A 170 -10.23 8.26 -4.74
C SER A 170 -11.54 7.55 -5.09
N ASP A 171 -12.68 8.16 -4.76
CA ASP A 171 -14.01 7.64 -5.13
C ASP A 171 -14.25 6.18 -4.66
N ASN A 172 -14.15 5.96 -3.35
CA ASN A 172 -14.27 4.64 -2.73
C ASN A 172 -15.18 4.61 -1.50
N LYS A 173 -15.89 5.70 -1.20
CA LYS A 173 -16.75 5.86 -0.01
C LYS A 173 -15.99 5.64 1.32
N ILE A 174 -14.70 5.97 1.34
CA ILE A 174 -13.83 5.76 2.50
C ILE A 174 -14.15 6.82 3.56
N LYS A 175 -14.50 6.38 4.78
CA LYS A 175 -14.79 7.27 5.93
C LYS A 175 -13.56 7.59 6.77
N PHE A 176 -12.60 6.68 6.80
CA PHE A 176 -11.37 6.79 7.57
C PHE A 176 -10.22 6.08 6.86
N ILE A 177 -9.04 6.68 6.93
CA ILE A 177 -7.78 6.03 6.57
C ILE A 177 -7.07 5.55 7.84
N PRO A 178 -6.23 4.50 7.75
CA PRO A 178 -5.60 3.93 8.92
C PRO A 178 -4.60 4.92 9.53
N LYS A 179 -4.59 5.05 10.86
CA LYS A 179 -3.64 5.95 11.53
C LYS A 179 -2.18 5.55 11.29
N ALA A 180 -1.91 4.29 11.00
CA ALA A 180 -0.58 3.82 10.63
C ALA A 180 -0.15 4.16 9.18
N ILE A 181 -0.90 4.97 8.42
CA ILE A 181 -0.57 5.39 7.03
C ILE A 181 0.85 5.94 6.90
N TRP A 182 1.38 6.51 7.99
CA TRP A 182 2.74 7.03 8.06
C TRP A 182 3.85 6.00 7.80
N LYS A 183 3.55 4.70 7.94
CA LYS A 183 4.48 3.59 7.64
C LYS A 183 4.83 3.49 6.16
N LEU A 184 4.10 4.14 5.26
CA LEU A 184 4.42 4.20 3.83
C LEU A 184 5.57 5.20 3.58
N GLU A 185 6.80 4.82 3.91
CA GLU A 185 7.96 5.71 3.97
C GLU A 185 8.34 6.33 2.62
N LYS A 186 7.96 5.69 1.51
CA LYS A 186 8.25 6.16 0.14
C LYS A 186 7.09 6.86 -0.54
N LEU A 187 5.95 7.04 0.13
CA LEU A 187 4.76 7.63 -0.48
C LEU A 187 4.99 9.10 -0.83
N VAL A 188 4.82 9.42 -2.11
CA VAL A 188 4.98 10.77 -2.68
C VAL A 188 3.61 11.37 -3.01
N THR A 189 2.70 10.54 -3.51
CA THR A 189 1.37 10.96 -3.94
C THR A 189 0.30 10.12 -3.25
N LEU A 190 -0.64 10.80 -2.59
CA LEU A 190 -1.81 10.18 -1.98
C LEU A 190 -3.06 10.90 -2.48
N LYS A 191 -3.92 10.16 -3.21
CA LYS A 191 -5.22 10.66 -3.66
C LYS A 191 -6.34 9.98 -2.91
N LEU A 192 -7.15 10.81 -2.27
CA LEU A 192 -8.26 10.45 -1.40
C LEU A 192 -9.52 11.24 -1.74
N ASN A 193 -9.52 11.96 -2.86
CA ASN A 193 -10.63 12.80 -3.26
C ASN A 193 -11.92 12.01 -3.53
N SER A 194 -13.06 12.69 -3.43
CA SER A 194 -14.38 12.10 -3.65
C SER A 194 -14.67 10.91 -2.71
N ASN A 195 -14.31 11.03 -1.43
CA ASN A 195 -14.59 10.02 -0.42
C ASN A 195 -15.52 10.62 0.66
N GLU A 196 -15.69 9.90 1.77
CA GLU A 196 -16.53 10.32 2.90
C GLU A 196 -15.67 10.61 4.14
N LEU A 197 -14.41 11.04 3.93
CA LEU A 197 -13.47 11.24 5.04
C LEU A 197 -13.96 12.34 5.97
N VAL A 198 -14.10 12.01 7.25
CA VAL A 198 -14.47 12.97 8.29
C VAL A 198 -13.23 13.56 8.97
N LYS A 199 -12.11 12.80 8.98
CA LYS A 199 -10.84 13.24 9.57
C LYS A 199 -9.64 12.68 8.82
N VAL A 200 -8.56 13.44 8.81
CA VAL A 200 -7.21 12.97 8.44
C VAL A 200 -6.43 12.64 9.73
N PRO A 201 -5.77 11.48 9.84
CA PRO A 201 -5.01 11.12 11.03
C PRO A 201 -3.81 12.04 11.22
N ALA A 202 -3.54 12.45 12.46
CA ALA A 202 -2.43 13.35 12.79
C ALA A 202 -1.05 12.78 12.43
N THR A 203 -0.94 11.46 12.32
CA THR A 203 0.28 10.78 11.89
C THR A 203 0.66 11.06 10.43
N ILE A 204 -0.24 11.60 9.58
CA ILE A 204 0.08 11.95 8.18
C ILE A 204 1.30 12.89 8.09
N GLY A 205 1.46 13.79 9.07
CA GLY A 205 2.61 14.69 9.22
C GLY A 205 3.97 14.01 9.27
N ARG A 206 4.00 12.70 9.52
CA ARG A 206 5.24 11.90 9.58
C ARG A 206 5.68 11.38 8.20
N ILE A 207 4.84 11.45 7.16
CA ILE A 207 5.21 11.06 5.80
C ILE A 207 6.01 12.21 5.17
N GLN A 208 7.30 12.28 5.50
CA GLN A 208 8.20 13.35 5.06
C GLN A 208 8.48 13.33 3.54
N THR A 209 8.18 12.22 2.88
CA THR A 209 8.28 12.02 1.44
C THR A 209 7.05 12.51 0.66
N LEU A 210 5.91 12.75 1.33
CA LEU A 210 4.67 13.17 0.68
C LEU A 210 4.84 14.56 0.06
N ARG A 211 4.42 14.69 -1.20
CA ARG A 211 4.47 15.94 -1.98
C ARG A 211 3.11 16.32 -2.54
N TYR A 212 2.27 15.34 -2.86
CA TYR A 212 0.96 15.55 -3.44
C TYR A 212 -0.09 14.89 -2.56
N LEU A 213 -1.01 15.70 -2.03
CA LEU A 213 -2.13 15.22 -1.23
C LEU A 213 -3.42 15.82 -1.79
N ASP A 214 -4.31 14.96 -2.28
CA ASP A 214 -5.65 15.35 -2.70
C ASP A 214 -6.67 14.75 -1.74
N ILE A 215 -7.30 15.61 -0.93
CA ILE A 215 -8.37 15.26 0.01
C ILE A 215 -9.63 16.08 -0.28
N SER A 216 -9.77 16.58 -1.51
CA SER A 216 -10.94 17.32 -1.96
C SER A 216 -12.20 16.45 -1.97
N LYS A 217 -13.38 17.07 -1.97
CA LYS A 217 -14.68 16.36 -2.04
C LYS A 217 -14.82 15.30 -0.96
N ASN A 218 -14.61 15.72 0.28
CA ASN A 218 -14.75 14.90 1.49
C ASN A 218 -15.63 15.63 2.51
N GLN A 219 -15.69 15.14 3.74
CA GLN A 219 -16.51 15.69 4.83
C GLN A 219 -15.63 16.26 5.96
N LEU A 220 -14.44 16.77 5.63
CA LEU A 220 -13.47 17.24 6.62
C LEU A 220 -13.94 18.57 7.23
N GLU A 221 -13.99 18.62 8.55
CA GLU A 221 -14.25 19.85 9.31
C GLU A 221 -12.96 20.52 9.81
N THR A 222 -11.92 19.73 10.05
CA THR A 222 -10.61 20.17 10.54
C THR A 222 -9.48 19.38 9.89
N LEU A 223 -8.27 19.96 9.89
CA LEU A 223 -7.02 19.27 9.55
C LEU A 223 -6.14 19.11 10.79
N PRO A 224 -5.32 18.05 10.90
CA PRO A 224 -4.37 17.98 12.00
C PRO A 224 -3.22 18.99 11.80
N CYS A 225 -2.86 19.77 12.83
CA CYS A 225 -1.76 20.75 12.71
C CYS A 225 -0.40 20.10 12.36
N SER A 226 -0.23 18.82 12.62
CA SER A 226 0.95 18.06 12.19
C SER A 226 1.09 17.95 10.67
N LEU A 227 0.02 18.19 9.88
CA LEU A 227 0.09 18.24 8.42
C LEU A 227 1.07 19.32 7.93
N ILE A 228 1.27 20.38 8.70
CA ILE A 228 2.25 21.45 8.44
C ILE A 228 3.69 20.89 8.36
N GLN A 229 3.97 19.74 8.98
CA GLN A 229 5.26 19.07 8.87
C GLN A 229 5.48 18.36 7.53
N CYS A 230 4.43 18.17 6.73
CA CYS A 230 4.56 17.66 5.37
C CYS A 230 4.97 18.81 4.43
N ARG A 231 6.07 18.61 3.69
CA ARG A 231 6.52 19.55 2.66
C ARG A 231 5.73 19.34 1.36
N LEU A 232 4.43 19.58 1.42
CA LEU A 232 3.54 19.41 0.27
C LEU A 232 3.83 20.45 -0.81
N GLU A 233 3.97 19.97 -2.04
CA GLU A 233 4.02 20.79 -3.25
C GLU A 233 2.61 21.16 -3.70
N ASN A 234 1.67 20.22 -3.60
CA ASN A 234 0.25 20.44 -3.93
C ASN A 234 -0.65 19.82 -2.87
N LEU A 235 -1.60 20.62 -2.39
CA LEU A 235 -2.64 20.21 -1.45
C LEU A 235 -4.01 20.67 -1.98
N ASP A 236 -4.90 19.72 -2.26
CA ASP A 236 -6.29 20.05 -2.62
C ASP A 236 -7.23 19.76 -1.45
N LEU A 237 -7.89 20.81 -0.98
CA LEU A 237 -8.82 20.86 0.14
C LEU A 237 -10.26 21.21 -0.30
N SER A 238 -10.47 21.46 -1.59
CA SER A 238 -11.75 21.93 -2.14
C SER A 238 -12.91 20.97 -1.79
N SER A 239 -14.13 21.50 -1.73
CA SER A 239 -15.35 20.75 -1.46
C SER A 239 -15.28 19.92 -0.16
N ASN A 240 -14.97 20.59 0.96
CA ASN A 240 -14.99 20.02 2.32
C ASN A 240 -15.86 20.88 3.26
N ASN A 241 -15.99 20.46 4.52
CA ASN A 241 -16.91 21.03 5.51
C ASN A 241 -16.22 21.98 6.52
N PHE A 242 -15.09 22.59 6.17
CA PHE A 242 -14.28 23.41 7.10
C PHE A 242 -15.03 24.60 7.73
N HIS A 243 -16.16 25.01 7.14
CA HIS A 243 -16.94 26.17 7.59
C HIS A 243 -18.29 25.82 8.22
N LEU A 244 -18.69 24.55 8.23
CA LEU A 244 -20.01 24.15 8.73
C LEU A 244 -20.11 24.11 10.27
N VAL A 245 -18.98 24.17 10.98
CA VAL A 245 -18.99 24.23 12.46
C VAL A 245 -19.11 25.68 12.94
N SER A 246 -20.33 26.08 13.28
CA SER A 246 -20.63 27.23 14.14
C SER A 246 -20.23 26.94 15.59
N ASP A 247 -19.22 27.64 16.11
CA ASP A 247 -18.97 28.11 17.49
C ASP A 247 -19.26 27.26 18.75
N LEU A 248 -19.72 26.00 18.69
CA LEU A 248 -20.09 25.25 19.91
C LEU A 248 -18.93 24.62 20.69
N ARG A 249 -17.67 24.79 20.27
CA ARG A 249 -16.49 24.31 21.03
C ARG A 249 -15.60 25.43 21.58
N ASN A 250 -16.02 26.68 21.50
CA ASN A 250 -15.43 27.80 22.24
C ASN A 250 -15.92 27.83 23.70
N GLN A 251 -15.70 26.74 24.44
CA GLN A 251 -15.83 26.72 25.91
C GLN A 251 -14.83 25.71 26.45
N ASN A 252 -13.55 26.05 26.34
CA ASN A 252 -12.52 25.72 27.33
C ASN A 252 -11.44 26.80 27.24
N ASN A 253 -11.86 28.06 27.45
CA ASN A 253 -10.98 29.05 28.05
C ASN A 253 -10.76 28.64 29.52
N SER A 254 -10.11 27.49 29.73
CA SER A 254 -9.54 27.17 31.02
C SER A 254 -8.30 28.04 31.15
N THR A 255 -8.45 29.13 31.90
CA THR A 255 -7.38 30.01 32.37
C THR A 255 -6.41 29.34 33.35
N SER A 256 -6.47 28.01 33.52
CA SER A 256 -5.37 27.28 34.13
C SER A 256 -4.34 26.99 33.04
N ASN A 257 -3.07 27.24 33.33
CA ASN A 257 -1.98 26.77 32.47
C ASN A 257 -2.11 25.24 32.37
N GLY A 258 -2.79 24.69 31.35
CA GLY A 258 -3.06 23.26 31.11
C GLY A 258 -1.81 22.38 30.92
N TRP A 259 -0.65 22.94 31.25
CA TRP A 259 0.65 22.31 31.40
C TRP A 259 1.00 22.02 32.86
N GLU A 260 0.03 22.03 33.78
CA GLU A 260 0.22 21.52 35.15
C GLU A 260 0.78 20.09 35.10
N LEU A 261 2.10 20.00 35.29
CA LEU A 261 2.93 18.82 35.51
C LEU A 261 2.32 17.49 35.02
N TYR A 262 2.08 17.35 33.72
CA TYR A 262 1.73 16.05 33.17
C TYR A 262 2.92 15.11 33.33
N ILE A 263 2.82 14.21 34.31
CA ILE A 263 3.79 13.14 34.52
C ILE A 263 3.74 12.24 33.29
N HIS A 264 4.83 12.22 32.53
CA HIS A 264 4.90 11.39 31.35
C HIS A 264 4.91 9.93 31.79
N SER A 265 3.89 9.16 31.38
CA SER A 265 3.93 7.71 31.53
C SER A 265 5.20 7.15 30.88
N LEU A 266 5.66 5.98 31.34
CA LEU A 266 6.78 5.30 30.71
C LEU A 266 6.55 5.09 29.20
N THR A 267 5.30 4.83 28.79
CA THR A 267 4.88 4.75 27.39
C THR A 267 5.13 6.05 26.61
N ASN A 268 4.85 7.21 27.22
CA ASN A 268 5.14 8.52 26.62
C ASN A 268 6.65 8.78 26.48
N LEU A 269 7.45 8.42 27.49
CA LEU A 269 8.90 8.57 27.42
C LEU A 269 9.52 7.63 26.39
N ALA A 270 9.07 6.37 26.36
CA ALA A 270 9.51 5.38 25.39
C ALA A 270 9.09 5.76 23.97
N SER A 271 7.88 6.28 23.76
CA SER A 271 7.42 6.73 22.44
C SER A 271 8.24 7.91 21.92
N LYS A 272 8.54 8.89 22.79
CA LYS A 272 9.47 9.97 22.48
C LYS A 272 10.84 9.44 22.07
N ALA A 273 11.39 8.45 22.78
CA ALA A 273 12.69 7.86 22.46
C ALA A 273 12.67 7.12 21.10
N VAL A 274 11.64 6.30 20.84
CA VAL A 274 11.47 5.58 19.57
C VAL A 274 11.44 6.56 18.40
N LEU A 275 10.66 7.63 18.53
CA LEU A 275 10.46 8.59 17.44
C LEU A 275 11.64 9.53 17.24
N LYS A 276 12.24 10.02 18.33
CA LYS A 276 13.44 10.87 18.27
C LYS A 276 14.58 10.16 17.54
N ASN A 277 14.74 8.86 17.79
CA ASN A 277 15.79 8.06 17.17
C ASN A 277 15.35 7.40 15.85
N LYS A 278 14.14 7.70 15.34
CA LYS A 278 13.56 7.11 14.12
C LYS A 278 13.67 5.58 14.11
N LEU A 279 13.49 4.94 15.26
CA LEU A 279 13.59 3.50 15.37
C LEU A 279 12.43 2.84 14.63
N PHE A 280 12.76 1.87 13.79
CA PHE A 280 11.74 0.98 13.25
C PHE A 280 11.10 0.20 14.41
N TYR A 281 9.76 0.14 14.42
CA TYR A 281 9.03 -0.57 15.45
C TYR A 281 7.93 -1.44 14.86
N ALA A 282 7.73 -2.59 15.51
CA ALA A 282 6.69 -3.55 15.21
C ALA A 282 6.38 -4.34 16.51
N PRO A 283 5.23 -5.05 16.58
CA PRO A 283 4.85 -5.80 17.78
C PRO A 283 5.86 -6.86 18.23
N ASN A 284 6.78 -7.27 17.35
CA ASN A 284 7.86 -8.20 17.62
C ASN A 284 9.19 -7.53 18.04
N ILE A 285 9.27 -6.19 18.06
CA ILE A 285 10.48 -5.42 18.40
C ILE A 285 10.31 -4.73 19.75
N ILE A 286 9.14 -4.11 19.95
CA ILE A 286 8.79 -3.41 21.20
C ILE A 286 7.42 -3.88 21.66
N SER A 287 7.09 -3.61 22.94
CA SER A 287 5.79 -3.96 23.52
C SER A 287 4.63 -3.51 22.63
N TRP A 288 3.64 -4.38 22.45
CA TRP A 288 2.44 -4.10 21.66
C TRP A 288 1.72 -2.82 22.14
N THR A 289 1.68 -2.57 23.46
CA THR A 289 1.12 -1.34 24.03
C THR A 289 1.80 -0.09 23.49
N LEU A 290 3.12 -0.14 23.32
CA LEU A 290 3.88 0.98 22.77
C LEU A 290 3.68 1.12 21.25
N VAL A 291 3.57 0.01 20.51
CA VAL A 291 3.22 0.04 19.08
C VAL A 291 1.86 0.68 18.87
N GLN A 292 0.85 0.23 19.62
CA GLN A 292 -0.50 0.78 19.57
C GLN A 292 -0.48 2.27 19.91
N PHE A 293 0.21 2.65 20.98
CA PHE A 293 0.36 4.07 21.34
C PHE A 293 0.98 4.89 20.20
N LEU A 294 2.06 4.41 19.59
CA LEU A 294 2.74 5.12 18.51
C LEU A 294 1.92 5.22 17.22
N ASP A 295 1.10 4.20 16.92
CA ASP A 295 0.20 4.19 15.77
C ASP A 295 -1.04 5.07 16.01
N ASP A 296 -1.51 5.17 17.26
CA ASP A 296 -2.66 5.97 17.67
C ASP A 296 -2.31 7.39 18.14
N ALA A 297 -1.02 7.71 18.26
CA ALA A 297 -0.52 8.93 18.87
C ALA A 297 -1.09 10.17 18.18
N LYS A 298 -1.59 11.10 19.01
CA LYS A 298 -1.81 12.48 18.59
C LYS A 298 -0.45 13.12 18.33
N MET A 299 -0.37 13.97 17.31
CA MET A 299 0.88 14.57 16.90
C MET A 299 0.85 16.06 17.19
N CYS A 300 1.88 16.53 17.90
CA CYS A 300 2.12 17.94 18.10
C CYS A 300 2.39 18.62 16.77
N VAL A 301 2.11 19.93 16.70
CA VAL A 301 2.51 20.82 15.60
C VAL A 301 3.98 20.63 15.19
N CYS A 302 4.89 20.33 16.12
CA CYS A 302 6.31 20.10 15.84
C CYS A 302 6.67 18.69 15.33
N GLY A 303 5.68 17.79 15.19
CA GLY A 303 5.88 16.41 14.72
C GLY A 303 6.25 15.39 15.80
N ASN A 304 6.34 15.79 17.07
CA ASN A 304 6.48 14.84 18.20
C ASN A 304 5.11 14.36 18.72
N PRO A 305 5.00 13.20 19.39
CA PRO A 305 3.76 12.82 20.05
C PRO A 305 3.32 13.87 21.05
N ALA A 306 2.03 14.18 21.03
CA ALA A 306 1.41 14.96 22.08
C ALA A 306 1.47 14.19 23.41
N VAL A 307 1.55 14.95 24.49
CA VAL A 307 1.72 14.38 25.84
C VAL A 307 0.37 14.14 26.50
N ASN A 308 -0.65 14.90 26.13
CA ASN A 308 -2.03 14.77 26.56
C ASN A 308 -2.98 14.73 25.34
N ASN A 309 -4.27 14.47 25.60
CA ASN A 309 -5.31 14.43 24.57
C ASN A 309 -6.00 15.78 24.34
N GLU A 310 -5.52 16.84 24.99
CA GLU A 310 -6.04 18.18 24.83
C GLU A 310 -5.54 18.79 23.52
N TYR A 311 -6.44 19.47 22.82
CA TYR A 311 -6.14 20.18 21.58
C TYR A 311 -6.84 21.52 21.58
N ILE A 312 -6.27 22.45 20.83
CA ILE A 312 -6.87 23.74 20.53
C ILE A 312 -7.21 23.74 19.04
N VAL A 313 -8.39 24.22 18.70
CA VAL A 313 -8.76 24.48 17.30
C VAL A 313 -8.22 25.86 16.93
N ARG A 314 -7.42 25.93 15.87
CA ARG A 314 -6.88 27.19 15.34
C ARG A 314 -7.24 27.34 13.88
N GLU A 315 -7.50 28.57 13.45
CA GLU A 315 -7.68 28.88 12.04
C GLU A 315 -6.36 29.39 11.45
N PHE A 316 -5.94 28.79 10.34
CA PHE A 316 -4.72 29.15 9.62
C PHE A 316 -5.06 29.36 8.15
N ASP A 317 -4.35 30.28 7.46
CA ASP A 317 -4.35 30.30 6.00
C ASP A 317 -3.40 29.18 5.51
N PRO A 318 -3.91 28.15 4.81
CA PRO A 318 -3.05 27.07 4.31
C PRO A 318 -1.90 27.56 3.41
N LYS A 319 -2.03 28.73 2.76
CA LYS A 319 -0.98 29.30 1.91
C LYS A 319 0.27 29.73 2.68
N ASP A 320 0.15 29.94 4.00
CA ASP A 320 1.31 30.27 4.85
C ASP A 320 2.23 29.05 5.05
N TYR A 321 1.70 27.84 4.87
CA TYR A 321 2.40 26.59 5.19
C TYR A 321 2.64 25.68 3.98
N PHE A 322 1.86 25.83 2.90
CA PHE A 322 1.91 24.95 1.75
C PHE A 322 2.06 25.72 0.44
N ARG A 323 2.82 25.15 -0.51
CA ARG A 323 3.23 25.86 -1.73
C ARG A 323 2.07 26.14 -2.70
N VAL A 324 1.28 25.11 -3.01
CA VAL A 324 0.09 25.22 -3.85
C VAL A 324 -1.07 24.61 -3.09
N VAL A 325 -2.11 25.42 -2.85
CA VAL A 325 -3.32 24.96 -2.16
C VAL A 325 -4.55 25.36 -2.95
N VAL A 326 -5.46 24.40 -3.12
CA VAL A 326 -6.79 24.59 -3.69
C VAL A 326 -7.84 24.46 -2.59
N PHE A 327 -8.74 25.45 -2.47
CA PHE A 327 -9.87 25.46 -1.53
C PHE A 327 -10.96 26.41 -2.06
N ASP A 328 -12.21 26.24 -1.62
CA ASP A 328 -13.36 26.81 -2.35
C ASP A 328 -13.49 28.34 -2.26
N TYR A 329 -13.62 28.91 -1.06
CA TYR A 329 -14.06 30.32 -0.94
C TYR A 329 -13.40 31.13 0.19
N ASN A 330 -13.04 30.52 1.33
CA ASN A 330 -12.46 31.21 2.47
C ASN A 330 -10.96 30.95 2.60
N ARG A 331 -10.18 31.99 2.95
CA ARG A 331 -8.72 31.89 3.07
C ARG A 331 -8.25 30.99 4.20
N THR A 332 -9.05 30.79 5.25
CA THR A 332 -8.62 30.04 6.45
C THR A 332 -9.29 28.67 6.55
N VAL A 333 -8.57 27.73 7.14
CA VAL A 333 -9.04 26.38 7.46
C VAL A 333 -8.81 26.12 8.95
N LYS A 334 -9.71 25.39 9.60
CA LYS A 334 -9.59 24.97 11.00
C LYS A 334 -8.62 23.80 11.14
N PHE A 335 -7.72 23.87 12.12
CA PHE A 335 -6.79 22.82 12.45
C PHE A 335 -6.87 22.39 13.92
N ASP A 336 -6.81 21.08 14.15
CA ASP A 336 -6.69 20.49 15.48
C ASP A 336 -5.21 20.48 15.90
N CYS A 337 -4.85 21.38 16.81
CA CYS A 337 -3.48 21.54 17.31
C CYS A 337 -3.30 20.85 18.67
N TYR A 338 -2.49 19.79 18.66
CA TYR A 338 -1.99 19.16 19.87
C TYR A 338 -0.57 19.65 20.21
N PHE A 339 -0.14 19.42 21.45
CA PHE A 339 1.16 19.92 21.93
C PHE A 339 1.92 18.87 22.73
N CYS A 340 3.25 18.81 22.54
CA CYS A 340 4.12 17.88 23.25
C CYS A 340 4.87 18.49 24.45
N SER A 341 4.82 19.81 24.62
CA SER A 341 5.44 20.56 25.71
C SER A 341 4.87 21.98 25.81
N ALA A 342 4.98 22.60 26.99
CA ALA A 342 4.64 24.01 27.21
C ALA A 342 5.41 24.94 26.25
N LYS A 343 6.65 24.59 25.92
CA LYS A 343 7.45 25.30 24.92
C LYS A 343 6.80 25.28 23.53
N CYS A 344 6.20 24.15 23.12
CA CYS A 344 5.48 24.09 21.85
C CYS A 344 4.17 24.87 21.92
N TYR A 345 3.46 24.83 23.05
CA TYR A 345 2.26 25.63 23.24
C TYR A 345 2.58 27.13 23.08
N VAL A 346 3.51 27.66 23.86
CA VAL A 346 3.89 29.10 23.82
C VAL A 346 4.42 29.52 22.44
N LYS A 347 5.03 28.60 21.68
CA LYS A 347 5.56 28.91 20.35
C LYS A 347 4.48 29.01 19.26
N TYR A 348 3.38 28.28 19.39
CA TYR A 348 2.38 28.11 18.33
C TYR A 348 0.97 28.58 18.72
N CYS A 349 0.75 28.96 19.99
CA CYS A 349 -0.44 29.61 20.48
C CYS A 349 -0.18 31.10 20.65
#